data_AF-A0A3B1DDJ6-F1
#
_entry.id   AF-A0A3B1DDJ6-F1
#
_cell.length_a   1.000
_cell.length_b   1.000
_cell.length_c   1.000
_cell.angle_alpha   90.00
_cell.angle_beta   90.00
_cell.angle_gamma   90.00
#
_symmetry.space_group_name_H-M   'P 1'
#
loop_
_entity.id
_entity.type
_entity.pdbx_description
1 polymer ?
#
loop_
_entity_poly.entity_id
_entity_poly.type
_entity_poly.pdbx_seq_one_letter_code
_entity_poly.pdbx_strand_id
1 'polypeptide(L)' 'MRDIILYCTEEGLWAAETMKLPGYTAYGRSEEEAMRRITDAITIYFPCGDCKETEGGH' A
#
# COMPACT_ATOMS: atom_id res chain seq x y z
N MET A 1 0.70 2.53 7.81
CA MET A 1 0.91 3.26 6.54
C MET A 1 2.32 3.81 6.38
N ARG A 2 3.32 3.38 7.17
CA ARG A 2 4.71 3.87 7.03
C ARG A 2 5.49 3.18 5.90
N ASP A 3 4.89 2.19 5.24
CA ASP A 3 5.56 1.28 4.28
C ASP A 3 4.95 1.38 2.87
N ILE A 4 4.56 2.59 2.45
CA ILE A 4 4.15 2.85 1.06
C ILE A 4 5.27 3.63 0.39
N ILE A 5 5.80 3.05 -0.69
CA ILE A 5 6.77 3.70 -1.57
C ILE A 5 5.97 4.36 -2.69
N LEU A 6 6.16 5.67 -2.87
CA LEU A 6 5.48 6.46 -3.89
C LEU A 6 6.50 7.11 -4.81
N TYR A 7 6.31 6.98 -6.12
CA TYR A 7 7.19 7.56 -7.13
C TYR A 7 6.45 7.84 -8.44
N CYS A 8 7.01 8.74 -9.25
CA CYS A 8 6.52 9.00 -10.60
C CYS A 8 7.28 8.13 -11.60
N THR A 9 6.56 7.54 -12.54
CA THR A 9 7.09 6.70 -13.61
C THR A 9 7.57 7.56 -14.79
N GLU A 10 8.39 6.98 -15.66
CA GLU A 10 8.85 7.65 -16.89
C GLU A 10 7.69 8.03 -17.83
N GLU A 11 6.57 7.31 -17.75
CA GLU A 11 5.34 7.58 -18.52
C GLU A 11 4.45 8.67 -17.89
N GLY A 12 4.88 9.27 -16.77
CA GLY A 12 4.17 10.34 -16.08
C GLY A 12 3.00 9.89 -15.19
N LEU A 13 2.89 8.59 -14.91
CA LEU A 13 1.94 8.05 -13.93
C LEU A 13 2.58 7.99 -12.54
N TRP A 14 1.75 8.15 -11.51
CA TRP A 14 2.14 7.90 -10.12
C TRP A 14 1.98 6.42 -9.80
N ALA A 15 2.99 5.83 -9.18
CA ALA A 15 3.01 4.44 -8.73
C ALA A 15 3.18 4.39 -7.20
N ALA A 16 2.37 3.57 -6.55
CA ALA A 16 2.42 3.31 -5.12
C ALA A 16 2.55 1.82 -4.83
N GLU A 17 3.55 1.44 -4.04
CA GLU A 17 3.89 0.05 -3.72
C GLU A 17 3.98 -0.14 -2.21
N THR A 18 3.74 -1.36 -1.72
CA THR A 18 3.87 -1.67 -0.30
C THR A 18 4.35 -3.08 -0.07
N MET A 19 5.17 -3.28 0.97
CA MET A 19 5.61 -4.61 1.38
C MET A 19 4.49 -5.48 1.93
N LYS A 20 3.33 -4.87 2.29
CA LYS A 20 2.14 -5.63 2.69
C LYS A 20 1.50 -6.40 1.54
N LEU A 21 1.64 -5.90 0.32
CA LEU A 21 1.11 -6.49 -0.90
C LEU A 21 2.25 -6.64 -1.92
N PRO A 22 3.19 -7.57 -1.67
CA PRO A 22 4.35 -7.74 -2.53
C PRO A 22 3.91 -8.12 -3.95
N GLY A 23 4.46 -7.41 -4.94
CA GLY A 23 4.12 -7.60 -6.36
C GLY A 23 2.85 -6.85 -6.81
N TYR A 24 2.21 -6.08 -5.93
CA TYR A 24 1.12 -5.19 -6.30
C TYR A 24 1.59 -3.74 -6.35
N THR A 25 1.41 -3.11 -7.50
CA THR A 25 1.70 -1.68 -7.74
C THR A 25 0.40 -0.98 -8.12
N ALA A 26 0.01 0.04 -7.35
CA ALA A 26 -1.14 0.86 -7.67
C ALA A 26 -0.72 2.07 -8.51
N TYR A 27 -1.28 2.21 -9.70
CA TYR A 27 -1.03 3.36 -10.57
C TYR A 27 -2.16 4.40 -10.49
N GLY A 28 -1.83 5.67 -10.59
CA GLY A 28 -2.76 6.80 -10.66
C GLY A 28 -2.25 7.93 -11.55
N ARG A 29 -3.14 8.80 -12.02
CA ARG A 29 -2.77 10.03 -12.76
C ARG A 29 -2.29 11.15 -11.84
N SER A 30 -2.57 11.03 -10.54
CA SER A 30 -2.04 11.88 -9.48
C SER A 30 -1.50 11.03 -8.33
N GLU A 31 -0.62 11.63 -7.52
CA GLU A 31 -0.12 11.04 -6.28
C GLU A 31 -1.29 10.58 -5.38
N GLU A 32 -2.29 11.44 -5.24
CA GLU A 32 -3.48 11.21 -4.42
C GLU A 32 -4.29 10.00 -4.93
N GLU A 33 -4.39 9.82 -6.25
CA GLU A 33 -5.08 8.67 -6.83
C GLU A 33 -4.32 7.37 -6.59
N ALA A 34 -2.99 7.36 -6.78
CA ALA A 34 -2.16 6.18 -6.53
C ALA A 34 -2.22 5.77 -5.05
N MET A 35 -2.14 6.76 -4.15
CA MET A 35 -2.25 6.58 -2.71
C MET A 35 -3.62 6.04 -2.29
N ARG A 36 -4.71 6.56 -2.87
CA ARG A 36 -6.06 6.06 -2.58
C ARG A 36 -6.20 4.60 -2.99
N ARG A 37 -5.74 4.25 -4.20
CA ARG A 37 -5.85 2.89 -4.75
C ARG A 37 -5.06 1.86 -3.92
N ILE A 38 -3.82 2.17 -3.51
CA ILE A 38 -3.03 1.26 -2.68
C ILE A 38 -3.67 1.09 -1.29
N THR A 39 -4.23 2.15 -0.73
CA THR A 39 -4.91 2.10 0.58
C THR A 39 -6.20 1.29 0.52
N ASP A 40 -6.98 1.45 -0.54
CA ASP A 40 -8.18 0.65 -0.81
C ASP A 40 -7.79 -0.84 -0.93
N ALA A 41 -6.72 -1.15 -1.68
CA ALA A 41 -6.22 -2.52 -1.83
C ALA A 41 -5.78 -3.12 -0.49
N ILE A 42 -4.97 -2.40 0.30
CA ILE A 42 -4.57 -2.84 1.64
C ILE A 42 -5.79 -3.10 2.51
N THR A 43 -6.81 -2.23 2.46
CA THR A 43 -8.03 -2.39 3.26
C THR A 43 -8.85 -3.60 2.83
N ILE A 44 -8.90 -3.90 1.54
CA ILE A 44 -9.60 -5.09 1.00
C ILE A 44 -8.91 -6.38 1.44
N TYR A 45 -7.58 -6.45 1.35
CA TYR A 45 -6.83 -7.67 1.64
C TYR A 45 -6.44 -7.82 3.13
N PHE A 46 -6.32 -6.72 3.85
CA PHE A 46 -6.00 -6.65 5.27
C PHE A 46 -7.03 -5.78 6.03
N PRO A 47 -8.31 -6.18 6.04
CA PRO A 47 -9.38 -5.39 6.65
C PRO A 47 -9.22 -5.23 8.17
N CYS A 48 -8.51 -6.15 8.81
CA CYS A 48 -8.24 -6.16 10.25
C CYS A 48 -7.09 -5.19 10.64
N GLY A 49 -6.37 -4.61 9.67
CA GLY A 49 -5.09 -3.95 9.90
C GLY A 49 -3.97 -4.93 10.20
N ASP A 50 -2.85 -4.44 10.76
CA ASP A 50 -1.81 -5.33 11.30
C ASP A 50 -2.40 -6.10 12.49
N CYS A 51 -2.40 -7.43 12.40
CA CYS A 51 -2.61 -8.27 13.57
C CYS A 51 -1.55 -7.86 14.60
N LYS A 52 -1.96 -7.27 15.73
CA LYS A 52 -1.03 -7.06 16.83
C LYS A 52 -0.48 -8.43 17.21
N GLU A 53 0.84 -8.60 17.05
CA GLU A 53 1.52 -9.75 17.61
C GLU A 53 1.08 -9.84 19.08
N THR A 54 0.51 -10.98 19.46
CA THR A 54 0.17 -11.26 20.85
C THR A 54 1.48 -11.28 21.62
N GLU A 55 1.81 -10.17 22.27
CA GLU A 55 2.88 -10.12 23.26
C GLU A 55 2.52 -11.13 24.37
N GLY A 56 3.32 -12.19 24.49
CA GLY A 56 3.33 -13.06 25.67
C GLY A 56 2.57 -14.38 25.52
N GLY A 57 3.27 -15.38 24.98
CA GLY A 57 2.88 -16.79 25.06
C GLY A 57 4.09 -17.67 25.34
N HIS A 58 4.65 -17.57 26.55
CA HIS A 58 5.34 -18.68 27.24
C HIS A 58 5.42 -18.39 28.74
#